data_AF-A0A9N9NMV3-F1
#
_entry.id   AF-A0A9N9NMV3-F1
#
_cell.length_a   1.000
_cell.length_b   1.000
_cell.length_c   1.000
_cell.angle_alpha   90.00
_cell.angle_beta   90.00
_cell.angle_gamma   90.00
#
_symmetry.space_group_name_H-M   'P 1'
#
loop_
_entity.id
_entity.type
_entity.pdbx_description
1 polymer ?
#
loop_
_entity_poly.entity_id
_entity_poly.type
_entity_poly.pdbx_seq_one_letter_code
_entity_poly.pdbx_strand_id
1 'polypeptide(L)'
;SKLIDKITELEKENIKIKGGNVKLKQNIDELKKELEFKKNQKFQEKCILIAQILFNKEPIVEYYPSFMEELELDAFFQHHRIALEVQGAQH
;
A
#
# COMPACT_ATOMS: atom_id res chain seq x y z
N SER A 1 35.84 -36.11 14.13
CA SER A 1 36.97 -35.56 13.34
C SER A 1 36.79 -34.05 13.30
N LYS A 2 37.84 -33.26 13.57
CA LYS A 2 37.77 -31.77 13.56
C LYS A 2 37.13 -31.18 12.30
N LEU A 3 37.20 -31.91 11.18
CA LEU A 3 36.58 -31.53 9.92
C LEU A 3 35.05 -31.60 9.97
N ILE A 4 34.49 -32.65 10.58
CA ILE A 4 33.04 -32.87 10.69
C ILE A 4 32.41 -31.81 11.61
N ASP A 5 33.10 -31.46 12.69
CA ASP A 5 32.64 -30.43 13.63
C ASP A 5 32.53 -29.06 12.92
N LYS A 6 33.54 -28.71 12.12
CA LYS A 6 33.56 -27.48 11.32
C LYS A 6 32.46 -27.45 10.25
N ILE A 7 32.20 -28.57 9.58
CA ILE A 7 31.09 -28.68 8.61
C ILE A 7 29.76 -28.44 9.32
N THR A 8 29.55 -29.05 10.48
CA THR A 8 28.32 -28.90 11.28
C THR A 8 28.10 -27.45 11.72
N GLU A 9 29.16 -26.72 12.11
CA GLU A 9 29.07 -25.29 12.44
C GLU A 9 28.68 -24.45 11.23
N LEU A 10 29.31 -24.68 10.08
CA LEU A 10 28.99 -23.97 8.84
C LEU A 10 27.55 -24.23 8.37
N GLU A 11 27.04 -25.45 8.55
CA GLU A 11 25.64 -25.78 8.25
C GLU A 11 24.66 -24.99 9.14
N LYS A 12 24.97 -24.87 10.44
CA LYS A 12 24.17 -24.06 11.37
C LYS A 12 24.17 -22.58 11.00
N GLU A 13 25.34 -22.03 10.66
CA GLU A 13 25.45 -20.65 10.17
C GLU A 13 24.66 -20.44 8.87
N ASN A 14 24.76 -21.38 7.93
CA ASN A 14 24.02 -21.33 6.67
C ASN A 14 22.50 -21.37 6.88
N ILE A 15 22.01 -22.21 7.79
CA ILE A 15 20.58 -22.23 8.17
C ILE A 15 20.15 -20.88 8.75
N LYS A 16 20.96 -20.29 9.64
CA LYS A 16 20.68 -18.97 10.23
C LYS A 16 20.66 -17.86 9.17
N ILE A 17 21.62 -17.86 8.25
CA ILE A 17 21.70 -16.91 7.13
C ILE A 17 20.49 -17.05 6.22
N LYS A 18 20.12 -18.28 5.84
CA LYS A 18 18.92 -18.55 5.02
C LYS A 18 17.65 -18.03 5.70
N GLY A 19 17.50 -18.28 7.00
CA GLY A 19 16.38 -17.75 7.77
C GLY A 19 16.33 -16.20 7.78
N GLY A 20 17.49 -15.56 7.97
CA GLY A 20 17.63 -14.11 7.88
C GLY A 20 17.24 -13.56 6.49
N ASN A 21 17.68 -14.23 5.42
CA ASN A 21 17.36 -13.84 4.04
C ASN A 21 15.87 -13.93 3.74
N VAL A 22 15.17 -14.96 4.23
CA VAL A 22 13.71 -15.09 4.08
C VAL A 22 13.00 -13.92 4.76
N LYS A 23 13.38 -13.59 6.00
CA LYS A 23 12.80 -12.47 6.74
C LYS A 23 13.06 -11.11 6.07
N LEU A 24 14.27 -10.90 5.59
CA LEU A 24 14.61 -9.67 4.84
C LEU A 24 13.78 -9.54 3.56
N LYS A 25 13.55 -10.65 2.84
CA LYS A 25 12.71 -10.64 1.65
C LYS A 25 11.26 -10.26 1.97
N GLN A 26 10.68 -10.82 3.03
CA GLN A 26 9.34 -10.46 3.50
C GLN A 26 9.23 -8.96 3.83
N ASN A 27 10.20 -8.44 4.60
CA ASN A 27 10.23 -7.01 4.95
C ASN A 27 10.32 -6.12 3.70
N ILE A 28 11.09 -6.52 2.67
CA ILE A 28 11.20 -5.76 1.42
C ILE A 28 9.84 -5.73 0.69
N ASP A 29 9.14 -6.86 0.64
CA ASP A 29 7.83 -6.93 -0.03
C ASP A 29 6.77 -6.11 0.71
N GLU A 30 6.80 -6.09 2.05
CA GLU A 30 5.94 -5.21 2.87
C GLU A 30 6.25 -3.72 2.63
N LEU A 31 7.54 -3.34 2.62
CA LEU A 31 7.95 -1.95 2.37
C LEU A 31 7.57 -1.48 0.95
N LYS A 32 7.61 -2.38 -0.05
CA LYS A 32 7.14 -2.05 -1.41
C LYS A 32 5.65 -1.76 -1.44
N LYS A 33 4.84 -2.60 -0.78
CA LYS A 33 3.39 -2.38 -0.65
C LYS A 33 3.09 -1.06 0.05
N GLU A 34 3.78 -0.77 1.15
CA GLU A 34 3.63 0.50 1.88
C GLU A 34 4.01 1.71 1.01
N LEU A 35 5.09 1.59 0.22
CA LEU A 35 5.52 2.65 -0.69
C LEU A 35 4.50 2.90 -1.81
N GLU A 36 3.93 1.85 -2.39
CA GLU A 36 2.87 1.96 -3.39
C GLU A 36 1.60 2.57 -2.80
N PHE A 37 1.18 2.12 -1.61
CA PHE A 37 0.05 2.70 -0.89
C PHE A 37 0.23 4.21 -0.67
N LYS A 38 1.40 4.65 -0.17
CA LYS A 38 1.68 6.08 0.03
C LYS A 38 1.71 6.90 -1.26
N LYS A 39 2.18 6.33 -2.36
CA LYS A 39 2.14 7.00 -3.67
C LYS A 39 0.71 7.19 -4.14
N ASN A 40 -0.12 6.17 -3.99
CA ASN A 40 -1.53 6.22 -4.37
C ASN A 40 -2.29 7.23 -3.50
N GLN A 41 -2.04 7.25 -2.17
CA GLN A 41 -2.59 8.24 -1.25
C GLN A 41 -2.24 9.69 -1.66
N LYS A 42 -0.95 9.96 -1.95
CA LYS A 42 -0.52 11.29 -2.40
C LYS A 42 -1.15 11.69 -3.74
N PHE A 43 -1.46 10.73 -4.61
CA PHE A 43 -2.16 10.98 -5.86
C PHE A 43 -3.65 11.26 -5.62
N GLN A 44 -4.31 10.47 -4.77
CA GLN A 44 -5.69 10.67 -4.31
C GLN A 44 -5.88 12.08 -3.75
N GLU A 45 -5.02 12.51 -2.82
CA GLU A 45 -5.07 13.85 -2.23
C GLU A 45 -4.99 14.97 -3.28
N LYS A 46 -4.14 14.81 -4.30
CA LYS A 46 -4.03 15.78 -5.40
C LYS A 46 -5.27 15.80 -6.28
N CYS A 47 -5.83 14.64 -6.60
CA CYS A 47 -7.08 14.54 -7.37
C CYS A 47 -8.24 15.21 -6.63
N ILE A 48 -8.35 14.96 -5.32
CA ILE A 48 -9.32 15.63 -4.45
C ILE A 48 -9.12 17.13 -4.54
N LEU A 49 -7.91 17.66 -4.28
CA LEU A 49 -7.61 19.09 -4.33
C LEU A 49 -7.97 19.74 -5.67
N ILE A 50 -7.65 19.08 -6.80
CA ILE A 50 -8.02 19.56 -8.13
C ILE A 50 -9.54 19.65 -8.26
N ALA A 51 -10.28 18.63 -7.82
CA ALA A 51 -11.73 18.65 -7.84
C ALA A 51 -12.32 19.74 -6.93
N GLN A 52 -11.72 20.02 -5.76
CA GLN A 52 -12.13 21.15 -4.91
C GLN A 52 -12.02 22.49 -5.65
N ILE A 53 -10.91 22.69 -6.37
CA ILE A 53 -10.67 23.90 -7.16
C ILE A 53 -11.64 24.00 -8.34
N LEU A 54 -11.87 22.92 -9.08
CA LEU A 54 -12.77 22.89 -10.23
C LEU A 54 -14.23 23.14 -9.84
N PHE A 55 -14.67 22.56 -8.73
CA PHE A 55 -16.04 22.69 -8.26
C PHE A 55 -16.24 23.89 -7.33
N ASN A 56 -15.17 24.56 -6.91
CA ASN A 56 -15.18 25.64 -5.91
C ASN A 56 -16.00 25.28 -4.66
N LYS A 57 -15.86 24.03 -4.22
CA LYS A 57 -16.57 23.44 -3.08
C LYS A 57 -15.66 22.46 -2.37
N GLU A 58 -15.78 22.42 -1.05
CA GLU A 58 -15.16 21.36 -0.26
C GLU A 58 -15.94 20.05 -0.49
N PRO A 59 -15.25 18.92 -0.69
CA PRO A 59 -15.86 17.61 -0.75
C PRO A 59 -16.17 17.17 0.67
N ILE A 60 -17.25 16.41 0.79
CA ILE A 60 -17.47 15.60 1.96
C ILE A 60 -16.63 14.35 1.73
N VAL A 61 -15.56 14.22 2.52
CA VAL A 61 -14.80 12.96 2.64
C VAL A 61 -15.58 12.08 3.59
N GLU A 62 -16.74 11.60 3.14
CA GLU A 62 -17.44 10.52 3.79
C GLU A 62 -16.95 9.24 3.12
N TYR A 63 -16.20 8.43 3.87
CA TYR A 63 -15.99 7.03 3.55
C TYR A 63 -17.37 6.37 3.52
N TYR A 64 -18.04 6.45 2.38
CA TYR A 64 -19.27 5.73 2.15
C TYR A 64 -18.84 4.32 1.77
N PRO A 65 -19.16 3.30 2.58
CA PRO A 65 -19.22 1.95 2.04
C PRO A 65 -20.27 2.04 0.93
N SER A 66 -19.80 1.91 -0.31
CA SER A 66 -20.59 2.14 -1.49
C SER A 66 -21.96 1.47 -1.38
N PHE A 67 -23.02 2.14 -1.81
CA PHE A 67 -24.30 1.47 -2.06
C PHE A 67 -24.19 0.39 -3.16
N MET A 68 -23.10 0.41 -3.93
CA MET A 68 -22.76 -0.51 -5.01
C MET A 68 -21.75 -1.58 -4.55
N GLU A 69 -21.91 -2.13 -3.34
CA GLU A 69 -21.19 -3.28 -2.75
C GLU A 69 -19.63 -3.36 -2.80
N GLU A 70 -18.89 -2.51 -3.53
CA GLU A 70 -17.44 -2.65 -3.74
C GLU A 70 -16.67 -1.32 -4.00
N LEU A 71 -17.34 -0.16 -4.03
CA LEU A 71 -16.73 1.12 -4.45
C LEU A 71 -16.44 2.10 -3.30
N GLU A 72 -15.26 2.02 -2.70
CA GLU A 72 -14.78 3.03 -1.77
C GLU A 72 -14.59 4.38 -2.50
N LEU A 73 -15.40 5.39 -2.15
CA LEU A 73 -15.31 6.72 -2.77
C LEU A 73 -14.23 7.56 -2.08
N ASP A 74 -13.34 8.19 -2.85
CA ASP A 74 -12.30 9.07 -2.33
C ASP A 74 -12.84 10.45 -1.90
N ALA A 75 -13.88 10.95 -2.58
CA ALA A 75 -14.54 12.20 -2.23
C ALA A 75 -15.96 12.28 -2.82
N PHE A 76 -16.87 12.96 -2.10
CA PHE A 76 -18.22 13.25 -2.60
C PHE A 76 -18.53 14.74 -2.54
N PHE A 77 -18.93 15.32 -3.68
CA PHE A 77 -19.35 16.71 -3.79
C PHE A 77 -20.87 16.81 -3.74
N GLN A 78 -21.43 16.86 -2.54
CA GLN A 78 -22.88 16.83 -2.30
C GLN A 78 -23.67 17.86 -3.12
N HIS A 79 -23.13 19.07 -3.27
CA HIS A 79 -23.79 20.16 -4.01
C HIS A 79 -23.99 19.82 -5.49
N HIS A 80 -23.05 19.09 -6.09
CA HIS A 80 -23.06 18.70 -7.49
C HIS A 80 -23.56 17.26 -7.70
N ARG A 81 -23.72 16.49 -6.61
CA ARG A 81 -24.00 15.04 -6.63
C ARG A 81 -22.97 14.26 -7.45
N ILE A 82 -21.70 14.65 -7.34
CA ILE A 82 -20.57 14.00 -8.02
C ILE A 82 -19.77 13.22 -7.00
N ALA A 83 -19.47 11.96 -7.32
CA ALA A 83 -18.54 11.12 -6.59
C ALA A 83 -17.20 11.05 -7.36
N LEU A 84 -16.09 11.09 -6.63
CA LEU A 84 -14.75 10.93 -7.14
C LEU A 84 -14.19 9.59 -6.64
N GLU A 85 -13.75 8.78 -7.58
CA GLU A 85 -12.99 7.55 -7.36
C GLU A 85 -11.68 7.68 -8.16
N VAL A 86 -10.57 7.47 -7.47
CA VAL A 86 -9.21 7.55 -7.99
C VAL A 86 -8.72 6.12 -8.09
N GLN A 87 -8.89 5.55 -9.27
CA GLN A 87 -8.37 4.23 -9.55
C GLN A 87 -6.84 4.27 -9.55
N GLY A 88 -6.26 3.64 -8.52
CA GLY A 88 -4.85 3.29 -8.52
C GLY A 88 -4.56 2.23 -9.59
N ALA A 89 -3.31 2.14 -10.02
CA ALA A 89 -2.86 0.99 -10.80
C ALA A 89 -2.82 -0.24 -9.87
N GLN A 90 -3.95 -0.92 -9.69
CA GLN A 90 -3.96 -2.27 -9.14
C GLN A 90 -3.63 -3.23 -10.29
N HIS A 91 -2.43 -3.79 -10.26
CA HIS A 91 -2.03 -4.97 -11.02
C HIS A 91 -1.35 -5.97 -10.08
#